data_AF-A0A2A4WZN9-F1
#
_entry.id   AF-A0A2A4WZN9-F1
#
_cell.length_a   1.000
_cell.length_b   1.000
_cell.length_c   1.000
_cell.angle_alpha   90.00
_cell.angle_beta   90.00
_cell.angle_gamma   90.00
#
_symmetry.space_group_name_H-M   'P 1'
#
loop_
_entity.id
_entity.type
_entity.pdbx_description
1 polymer ?
#
loop_
_entity_poly.entity_id
_entity_poly.type
_entity_poly.pdbx_seq_one_letter_code
_entity_poly.pdbx_strand_id
1 'polypeptide(L)' 'MAKKILIIVESPTKVKTLKKFLGDNYIIDSSVGHIRDLPKKGFGIDLESFTPVYEPLPEKKDVIANLKKNAKN' A
#
# COMPACT_ATOMS: atom_id res chain seq x y z
N MET A 1 20.01 11.03 11.27
CA MET A 1 19.96 10.65 9.84
C MET A 1 18.79 11.40 9.22
N ALA A 2 18.92 11.96 8.02
CA ALA A 2 17.83 12.66 7.37
C ALA A 2 16.68 11.68 7.04
N LYS A 3 15.44 12.09 7.31
CA LYS A 3 14.22 11.32 7.01
C LYS A 3 14.16 11.03 5.52
N LYS A 4 14.24 9.75 5.13
CA LYS A 4 14.14 9.35 3.72
C LYS A 4 12.67 9.35 3.30
N ILE A 5 12.38 9.95 2.14
CA ILE A 5 11.02 10.01 1.60
C ILE A 5 10.61 8.60 1.11
N LEU A 6 9.45 8.12 1.56
CA LEU A 6 8.83 6.88 1.09
C LEU A 6 7.95 7.15 -0.13
N ILE A 7 8.25 6.48 -1.24
CA ILE A 7 7.47 6.48 -2.48
C ILE A 7 6.84 5.10 -2.63
N ILE A 8 5.51 5.06 -2.72
CA ILE A 8 4.74 3.82 -2.88
C ILE A 8 4.17 3.78 -4.30
N VAL A 9 4.41 2.68 -5.01
CA VAL A 9 3.85 2.44 -6.35
C VAL A 9 3.03 1.15 -6.38
N GLU A 10 2.25 0.95 -7.42
CA GLU A 10 1.37 -0.22 -7.50
C GLU A 10 2.10 -1.54 -7.81
N SER A 11 3.14 -1.50 -8.66
CA SER A 11 3.78 -2.69 -9.20
C SER A 11 5.30 -2.75 -8.93
N PRO A 12 5.87 -3.95 -8.71
CA PRO A 12 7.31 -4.12 -8.47
C PRO A 12 8.20 -3.63 -9.62
N THR A 13 7.70 -3.66 -10.86
CA THR A 13 8.43 -3.18 -12.03
C THR A 13 8.68 -1.67 -11.96
N LYS A 14 7.69 -0.89 -11.49
CA LYS A 14 7.85 0.56 -11.30
C LYS A 14 8.89 0.88 -10.23
N VAL A 15 9.01 0.07 -9.18
CA VAL A 15 10.06 0.22 -8.15
C VAL A 15 11.45 0.14 -8.78
N LYS A 16 11.71 -0.90 -9.59
CA LYS A 16 13.02 -1.09 -10.26
C LYS A 16 13.35 0.09 -11.17
N THR A 17 12.36 0.61 -11.89
CA THR A 17 12.53 1.75 -12.79
C THR A 17 12.81 3.04 -12.02
N LEU A 18 12.01 3.38 -11.01
CA LEU A 18 12.20 4.61 -10.23
C LEU A 18 13.48 4.59 -9.40
N LYS A 19 13.91 3.42 -8.92
CA LYS A 19 15.18 3.29 -8.20
C LYS A 19 16.38 3.65 -9.08
N LYS A 20 16.32 3.34 -10.39
CA LYS A 20 17.36 3.76 -11.36
C LYS A 20 17.40 5.27 -11.56
N PHE A 21 16.24 5.94 -11.50
CA PHE A 21 16.16 7.39 -11.73
C PHE A 21 16.45 8.22 -10.48
N LEU A 22 16.00 7.78 -9.31
CA LEU A 22 16.03 8.57 -8.07
C LEU A 22 17.19 8.19 -7.13
N GLY A 23 17.85 7.05 -7.39
CA GLY A 23 18.94 6.53 -6.56
C GLY A 23 18.48 6.11 -5.15
N ASP A 24 19.45 5.95 -4.24
CA ASP A 24 19.22 5.41 -2.89
C ASP A 24 18.80 6.46 -1.83
N ASN A 25 18.48 7.67 -2.29
CA ASN A 25 18.00 8.76 -1.45
C ASN A 25 16.53 8.56 -1.01
N TYR A 26 15.79 7.72 -1.72
CA TYR A 26 14.38 7.43 -1.49
C TYR A 26 14.18 5.97 -1.07
N ILE A 27 13.18 5.74 -0.23
CA ILE A 27 12.65 4.39 0.00
C ILE A 27 11.54 4.19 -1.02
N ILE A 28 11.68 3.23 -1.93
CA ILE A 28 10.68 2.97 -2.98
C ILE A 28 10.15 1.57 -2.77
N ASP A 29 8.84 1.43 -2.61
CA ASP A 29 8.17 0.16 -2.32
C ASP A 29 6.89 0.00 -3.16
N SER A 30 6.36 -1.22 -3.24
CA SER A 30 5.20 -1.58 -4.05
C SER A 30 4.02 -2.07 -3.20
N SER A 31 2.81 -1.59 -3.47
CA SER A 31 1.57 -2.15 -2.87
C SER A 31 1.18 -3.51 -3.46
N VAL A 32 1.70 -3.83 -4.65
CA VAL A 32 1.38 -5.07 -5.39
C VAL A 32 -0.13 -5.14 -5.67
N GLY A 33 -0.70 -4.01 -6.10
CA GLY A 33 -2.14 -3.83 -6.32
C GLY A 33 -2.91 -3.32 -5.09
N HIS A 34 -4.19 -3.66 -5.00
CA HIS A 34 -5.06 -3.28 -3.88
C HIS A 34 -4.61 -3.92 -2.56
N ILE A 35 -4.78 -3.18 -1.46
CA ILE A 35 -4.43 -3.61 -0.10
C ILE A 35 -5.66 -3.83 0.81
N ARG A 36 -6.81 -3.33 0.37
CA ARG A 36 -8.10 -3.44 1.04
C ARG A 36 -9.18 -3.65 0.01
N ASP A 37 -10.25 -4.32 0.39
CA ASP A 37 -11.42 -4.57 -0.44
C ASP A 37 -12.69 -4.60 0.43
N LEU A 38 -13.86 -4.67 -0.18
CA LEU A 38 -15.10 -4.92 0.55
C LEU A 38 -15.04 -6.32 1.23
N PRO A 39 -15.76 -6.49 2.36
CA PRO A 39 -15.89 -7.79 3.01
C PRO A 39 -16.35 -8.86 2.01
N LYS A 40 -15.72 -10.04 2.03
CA LYS A 40 -16.12 -11.18 1.18
C LYS A 40 -17.52 -11.73 1.51
N LYS A 41 -18.04 -11.37 2.69
CA LYS A 41 -19.36 -11.80 3.18
C LYS A 41 -20.19 -10.57 3.54
N GLY A 42 -21.47 -10.62 3.20
CA GLY A 42 -22.38 -9.49 3.37
C GLY A 42 -22.28 -8.49 2.22
N PHE A 43 -23.06 -7.40 2.30
CA PHE A 43 -23.12 -6.39 1.25
C PHE A 43 -21.94 -5.40 1.29
N GLY A 44 -21.29 -5.24 2.46
CA GLY A 44 -20.10 -4.40 2.62
C GLY A 44 -20.31 -2.90 2.44
N ILE A 45 -21.55 -2.47 2.22
CA ILE A 45 -21.93 -1.08 2.00
C ILE A 45 -23.16 -0.81 2.88
N ASP A 46 -23.16 0.33 3.58
CA ASP A 46 -24.37 0.84 4.21
C ASP A 46 -25.29 1.44 3.13
N LEU A 47 -26.51 0.95 2.99
CA LEU A 47 -27.45 1.36 1.93
C LEU A 47 -28.10 2.73 2.16
N GLU A 48 -28.05 3.26 3.39
CA GLU A 48 -28.59 4.60 3.68
C GLU A 48 -27.55 5.68 3.37
N SER A 49 -26.31 5.47 3.83
CA SER A 49 -25.22 6.43 3.67
C SER A 49 -24.33 6.17 2.46
N PHE A 50 -24.49 5.02 1.79
CA PHE A 50 -23.58 4.49 0.76
C PHE A 50 -22.12 4.36 1.23
N THR A 51 -21.90 4.25 2.55
CA THR A 51 -20.56 4.15 3.12
C THR A 51 -20.03 2.72 3.00
N PRO A 52 -18.89 2.49 2.31
CA PRO A 52 -18.29 1.17 2.23
C PRO A 52 -17.53 0.83 3.51
N VAL A 53 -17.66 -0.41 3.96
CA VAL A 53 -16.75 -1.03 4.91
C VAL A 53 -15.61 -1.64 4.11
N TYR A 54 -14.37 -1.31 4.45
CA TYR A 54 -13.19 -1.92 3.83
C TYR A 54 -12.44 -2.81 4.81
N GLU A 55 -12.06 -3.99 4.36
CA GLU A 55 -11.23 -4.93 5.11
C GLU A 55 -9.86 -5.10 4.43
N PRO A 56 -8.77 -5.22 5.20
CA PRO A 56 -7.47 -5.57 4.64
C PRO A 56 -7.51 -6.93 3.95
N LEU A 57 -6.92 -7.02 2.76
CA LEU A 57 -6.79 -8.30 2.08
C LEU A 57 -5.84 -9.22 2.87
N PRO A 58 -6.24 -10.45 3.22
CA PRO A 58 -5.40 -11.36 4.01
C PRO A 58 -4.03 -11.62 3.37
N GLU A 59 -3.96 -11.76 2.05
CA GLU A 59 -2.70 -11.96 1.32
C GLU A 59 -1.79 -10.70 1.29
N LYS A 60 -2.29 -9.53 1.71
CA LYS A 60 -1.54 -8.26 1.72
C LYS A 60 -1.06 -7.83 3.10
N LYS A 61 -1.23 -8.68 4.13
CA LYS A 61 -0.81 -8.37 5.51
C LYS A 61 0.67 -7.97 5.61
N ASP A 62 1.55 -8.73 4.96
CA ASP A 62 2.99 -8.48 5.01
C ASP A 62 3.36 -7.18 4.29
N VAL A 63 2.73 -6.91 3.14
CA VAL A 63 2.90 -5.65 2.40
C VAL A 63 2.48 -4.46 3.28
N ILE A 64 1.31 -4.53 3.92
CA ILE A 64 0.82 -3.46 4.81
C ILE A 64 1.76 -3.27 6.00
N ALA A 65 2.26 -4.36 6.60
CA ALA A 65 3.20 -4.28 7.71
C ALA A 65 4.52 -3.60 7.29
N ASN A 66 5.06 -3.96 6.11
CA ASN A 66 6.28 -3.36 5.58
C ASN A 66 6.11 -1.87 5.27
N LEU A 67 5.00 -1.49 4.61
CA LEU A 67 4.70 -0.09 4.31
C LEU A 67 4.52 0.74 5.59
N LYS A 68 3.82 0.20 6.59
CA LYS A 68 3.68 0.86 7.91
C LYS A 68 5.03 1.03 8.62
N LYS A 69 5.93 0.04 8.51
CA LYS A 69 7.29 0.12 9.07
C LYS A 69 8.10 1.22 8.38
N ASN A 70 8.06 1.26 7.04
CA ASN A 70 8.80 2.26 6.26
C ASN A 70 8.27 3.68 6.49
N ALA A 71 6.97 3.85 6.71
CA ALA A 71 6.35 5.17 6.93
C ALA A 71 6.67 5.81 8.29
N LYS A 72 7.13 5.03 9.28
CA LYS A 72 7.50 5.53 10.61
C LYS A 72 8.86 6.21 10.67
N ASN A 73 9.72 5.99 9.66
CA ASN A 73 11.08 6.50 9.60
C ASN A 73 11.19 7.79 8.77
#